data_AF-A0A084QH21-F1
#
_entry.id   AF-A0A084QH21-F1
#
_cell.length_a   1.000
_cell.length_b   1.000
_cell.length_c   1.000
_cell.angle_alpha   90.00
_cell.angle_beta   90.00
_cell.angle_gamma   90.00
#
_symmetry.space_group_name_H-M   'P 1'
#
loop_
_entity.id
_entity.type
_entity.pdbx_description
1 polymer ?
#
loop_
_entity_poly.entity_id
_entity_poly.type
_entity_poly.pdbx_seq_one_letter_code
_entity_poly.pdbx_strand_id
1 'polypeptide(L)'
;MAFKKVFSFGSDLWDPSYRFVTSWLVGPWLLFACRALISLYCFATLFFSIGWTCTHDALGGCPAAGREFSYFTIITFWGIAFYFLVAAVHTLTYALQGRPLLDRFPRALQALHSLFYTTIVIYPFLVTIVFWVVLFSGDWFPLQYTAWKNVSQHALNSAFALFEIFIPRTNPPLWIHMLWIILILAGYLALAFVTYVDQGFYTYSFLDYEEVGGRGMVAAYVFGVAAGGIVIFLVVWFLIWLRKWITERKLGLDGKFAGRRTRQGDIEMDPVRSNQPYKGPAF
;
A
#
# COMPACT_ATOMS: atom_id res chain seq x y z
N MET A 1 4.05 1.20 31.97
CA MET A 1 3.50 -0.08 31.48
C MET A 1 2.80 0.05 30.12
N ALA A 2 2.05 1.13 29.84
CA ALA A 2 1.35 1.33 28.55
C ALA A 2 2.28 1.46 27.33
N PHE A 3 3.42 2.17 27.45
CA PHE A 3 4.36 2.38 26.32
C PHE A 3 5.02 1.07 25.83
N LYS A 4 5.31 0.12 26.73
CA LYS A 4 5.83 -1.22 26.35
C LYS A 4 4.84 -2.02 25.49
N LYS A 5 3.53 -1.80 25.63
CA LYS A 5 2.51 -2.49 24.82
C LYS A 5 2.39 -1.94 23.40
N VAL A 6 2.76 -0.67 23.17
CA VAL A 6 2.64 -0.02 21.85
C VAL A 6 3.62 -0.61 20.83
N PHE A 7 4.80 -1.03 21.29
CA PHE A 7 5.84 -1.66 20.46
C PHE A 7 5.88 -3.18 20.59
N SER A 8 5.02 -3.78 21.42
CA SER A 8 4.93 -5.24 21.52
C SER A 8 4.04 -5.80 20.42
N PHE A 9 4.47 -6.90 19.84
CA PHE A 9 3.62 -7.70 18.98
C PHE A 9 2.47 -8.31 19.80
N GLY A 10 1.23 -8.16 19.32
CA GLY A 10 0.05 -8.74 19.97
C GLY A 10 0.09 -10.27 19.98
N SER A 11 -0.47 -10.87 21.03
CA SER A 11 -0.65 -12.33 21.16
C SER A 11 -1.94 -12.85 20.52
N ASP A 12 -2.85 -11.95 20.15
CA ASP A 12 -4.16 -12.30 19.60
C ASP A 12 -4.06 -12.91 18.20
N LEU A 13 -5.09 -13.63 17.77
CA LEU A 13 -5.15 -14.24 16.45
C LEU A 13 -4.93 -13.18 15.35
N TRP A 14 -3.99 -13.45 14.43
CA TRP A 14 -3.78 -12.60 13.25
C TRP A 14 -4.98 -12.65 12.32
N ASP A 15 -5.45 -11.47 11.89
CA ASP A 15 -6.51 -11.29 10.89
C ASP A 15 -7.60 -12.39 10.88
N PRO A 16 -8.36 -12.57 11.98
CA PRO A 16 -9.24 -13.72 12.18
C PRO A 16 -10.39 -13.82 11.16
N SER A 17 -10.59 -12.78 10.35
CA SER A 17 -11.64 -12.70 9.33
C SER A 17 -11.08 -12.56 7.90
N TYR A 18 -9.79 -12.80 7.70
CA TYR A 18 -9.11 -12.83 6.40
C TYR A 18 -9.26 -11.54 5.58
N ARG A 19 -9.23 -10.38 6.24
CA ARG A 19 -9.51 -9.05 5.65
C ARG A 19 -8.49 -8.63 4.62
N PHE A 20 -7.23 -9.05 4.75
CA PHE A 20 -6.20 -8.74 3.76
C PHE A 20 -6.42 -9.46 2.42
N VAL A 21 -7.16 -10.58 2.42
CA VAL A 21 -7.30 -11.48 1.25
C VAL A 21 -8.74 -11.67 0.79
N THR A 22 -9.66 -10.89 1.35
CA THR A 22 -11.08 -10.89 0.98
C THR A 22 -11.54 -9.49 0.60
N SER A 23 -12.63 -9.40 -0.16
CA SER A 23 -13.26 -8.16 -0.59
C SER A 23 -14.76 -8.21 -0.29
N TRP A 24 -15.37 -7.05 -0.07
CA TRP A 24 -16.82 -6.92 0.07
C TRP A 24 -17.55 -7.02 -1.26
N LEU A 25 -16.84 -6.72 -2.37
CA LEU A 25 -17.40 -6.63 -3.72
C LEU A 25 -17.11 -7.89 -4.55
N VAL A 26 -15.85 -8.33 -4.57
CA VAL A 26 -15.38 -9.40 -5.48
C VAL A 26 -14.90 -10.63 -4.73
N GLY A 27 -15.04 -11.81 -5.34
CA GLY A 27 -14.52 -13.07 -4.78
C GLY A 27 -12.98 -13.14 -4.78
N PRO A 28 -12.37 -14.01 -3.96
CA PRO A 28 -10.90 -14.07 -3.82
C PRO A 28 -10.15 -14.37 -5.12
N TRP A 29 -10.72 -15.14 -6.04
CA TRP A 29 -10.11 -15.40 -7.35
C TRP A 29 -9.97 -14.14 -8.20
N LEU A 30 -11.01 -13.29 -8.23
CA LEU A 30 -10.96 -12.03 -8.97
C LEU A 30 -10.05 -11.02 -8.25
N LEU A 31 -10.10 -10.96 -6.92
CA LEU A 31 -9.17 -10.14 -6.13
C LEU A 31 -7.71 -10.52 -6.39
N PHE A 32 -7.41 -11.82 -6.45
CA PHE A 32 -6.09 -12.33 -6.84
C PHE A 32 -5.72 -11.88 -8.26
N ALA A 33 -6.60 -12.08 -9.24
CA ALA A 33 -6.33 -11.72 -10.63
C ALA A 33 -6.05 -10.22 -10.79
N CYS A 34 -6.84 -9.35 -10.16
CA CYS A 34 -6.62 -7.90 -10.17
C CYS A 34 -5.25 -7.54 -9.56
N ARG A 35 -4.91 -8.09 -8.38
CA ARG A 35 -3.63 -7.82 -7.72
C ARG A 35 -2.44 -8.32 -8.54
N ALA A 36 -2.56 -9.52 -9.13
CA ALA A 36 -1.53 -10.09 -10.00
C ALA A 36 -1.34 -9.24 -11.27
N LEU A 37 -2.43 -8.76 -11.88
CA LEU A 37 -2.37 -7.91 -13.07
C LEU A 37 -1.74 -6.54 -12.76
N ILE A 38 -2.10 -5.91 -11.65
CA ILE A 38 -1.46 -4.66 -11.20
C ILE A 38 0.04 -4.88 -10.97
N SER A 39 0.42 -5.95 -10.27
CA SER A 39 1.82 -6.28 -10.04
C SER A 39 2.60 -6.48 -11.35
N LEU A 40 2.05 -7.28 -12.26
CA LEU A 40 2.63 -7.55 -13.57
C LEU A 40 2.81 -6.26 -14.37
N TYR A 41 1.80 -5.40 -14.40
CA TYR A 41 1.88 -4.10 -15.06
C TYR A 41 2.99 -3.24 -14.45
N CYS A 42 3.07 -3.13 -13.12
CA CYS A 42 4.09 -2.31 -12.46
C CYS A 42 5.51 -2.82 -12.75
N PHE A 43 5.74 -4.14 -12.67
CA PHE A 43 7.04 -4.72 -13.02
C PHE A 43 7.36 -4.52 -14.51
N ALA A 44 6.39 -4.72 -15.40
CA ALA A 44 6.58 -4.47 -16.83
C ALA A 44 6.97 -3.01 -17.08
N THR A 45 6.29 -2.04 -16.46
CA THR A 45 6.64 -0.62 -16.55
C THR A 45 8.06 -0.35 -16.04
N LEU A 46 8.43 -0.91 -14.88
CA LEU A 46 9.76 -0.70 -14.28
C LEU A 46 10.88 -1.28 -15.16
N PHE A 47 10.78 -2.56 -15.52
CA PHE A 47 11.80 -3.20 -16.33
C PHE A 47 11.87 -2.63 -17.75
N PHE A 48 10.73 -2.32 -18.37
CA PHE A 48 10.72 -1.64 -19.66
C PHE A 48 11.34 -0.25 -19.57
N SER A 49 11.04 0.53 -18.52
CA SER A 49 11.64 1.86 -18.35
C SER A 49 13.16 1.79 -18.22
N ILE A 50 13.67 0.86 -17.41
CA ILE A 50 15.11 0.61 -17.26
C ILE A 50 15.74 0.22 -18.60
N GLY A 51 15.18 -0.79 -19.27
CA GLY A 51 15.71 -1.27 -20.54
C GLY A 51 15.68 -0.22 -21.65
N TRP A 52 14.58 0.54 -21.74
CA TRP A 52 14.42 1.61 -22.70
C TRP A 52 15.40 2.76 -22.47
N THR A 53 15.52 3.25 -21.24
CA THR A 53 16.49 4.32 -20.92
C THR A 53 17.92 3.86 -21.17
N CYS A 54 18.25 2.60 -20.86
CA CYS A 54 19.56 2.01 -21.12
C CYS A 54 19.97 2.01 -22.60
N THR A 55 19.01 1.84 -23.52
CA THR A 55 19.27 1.77 -24.96
C THR A 55 19.15 3.12 -25.68
N HIS A 56 18.83 4.19 -24.95
CA HIS A 56 18.64 5.53 -25.51
C HIS A 56 19.55 6.55 -24.82
N ASP A 57 20.71 6.81 -25.42
CA ASP A 57 21.68 7.78 -24.92
C ASP A 57 21.09 9.20 -24.76
N ALA A 58 20.13 9.57 -25.63
CA ALA A 58 19.41 10.83 -25.54
C ALA A 58 18.59 10.99 -24.24
N LEU A 59 18.32 9.91 -23.52
CA LEU A 59 17.66 9.89 -22.20
C LEU A 59 18.66 9.75 -21.03
N GLY A 60 19.97 9.83 -21.31
CA GLY A 60 21.04 9.67 -20.33
C GLY A 60 21.58 8.24 -20.18
N GLY A 61 21.09 7.29 -21.00
CA GLY A 61 21.60 5.93 -21.06
C GLY A 61 21.45 5.14 -19.75
N CYS A 62 22.18 4.02 -19.64
CA CYS A 62 22.14 3.19 -18.43
C CYS A 62 22.51 3.91 -17.11
N PRO A 63 23.43 4.89 -17.08
CA PRO A 63 23.68 5.64 -15.86
C PRO A 63 22.44 6.36 -15.33
N ALA A 64 21.62 6.95 -16.21
CA ALA A 64 20.36 7.59 -15.81
C ALA A 64 19.36 6.58 -15.26
N ALA A 65 19.25 5.39 -15.88
CA ALA A 65 18.40 4.31 -15.37
C ALA A 65 18.83 3.86 -13.95
N GLY A 66 20.14 3.80 -13.68
CA GLY A 66 20.65 3.48 -12.35
C GLY A 66 20.29 4.54 -11.29
N ARG A 67 20.30 5.83 -11.66
CA ARG A 67 19.93 6.94 -10.77
C ARG A 67 18.46 6.92 -10.37
N GLU A 68 17.59 6.24 -11.11
CA GLU A 68 16.15 6.15 -10.78
C GLU A 68 15.90 5.59 -9.38
N PHE A 69 16.77 4.71 -8.88
CA PHE A 69 16.68 4.16 -7.52
C PHE A 69 16.91 5.19 -6.41
N SER A 70 17.39 6.39 -6.73
CA SER A 70 17.53 7.49 -5.77
C SER A 70 16.23 8.27 -5.57
N TYR A 71 15.24 8.09 -6.44
CA TYR A 71 13.99 8.84 -6.39
C TYR A 71 12.94 8.08 -5.57
N PHE A 72 12.44 8.69 -4.50
CA PHE A 72 11.34 8.14 -3.69
C PHE A 72 10.10 7.82 -4.52
N THR A 73 9.82 8.62 -5.56
CA THR A 73 8.69 8.39 -6.46
C THR A 73 8.80 7.04 -7.18
N ILE A 74 10.01 6.66 -7.60
CA ILE A 74 10.30 5.38 -8.25
C ILE A 74 10.37 4.24 -7.22
N ILE A 75 11.01 4.45 -6.06
CA ILE A 75 11.01 3.47 -4.96
C ILE A 75 9.58 3.14 -4.51
N THR A 76 8.68 4.14 -4.47
CA THR A 76 7.26 3.94 -4.17
C THR A 76 6.59 3.03 -5.20
N PHE A 77 6.92 3.19 -6.48
CA PHE A 77 6.38 2.34 -7.55
C PHE A 77 6.93 0.90 -7.50
N TRP A 78 8.20 0.70 -7.15
CA TRP A 78 8.72 -0.62 -6.78
C TRP A 78 7.98 -1.22 -5.59
N GLY A 79 7.73 -0.41 -4.56
CA GLY A 79 6.94 -0.80 -3.40
C GLY A 79 5.54 -1.30 -3.79
N ILE A 80 4.85 -0.60 -4.69
CA ILE A 80 3.58 -1.03 -5.26
C ILE A 80 3.74 -2.40 -5.97
N ALA A 81 4.71 -2.54 -6.88
CA ALA A 81 4.93 -3.77 -7.63
C ALA A 81 5.08 -5.00 -6.72
N PHE A 82 5.94 -4.88 -5.70
CA PHE A 82 6.19 -5.95 -4.72
C PHE A 82 5.02 -6.17 -3.77
N TYR A 83 4.34 -5.11 -3.32
CA TYR A 83 3.17 -5.24 -2.46
C TYR A 83 2.09 -6.04 -3.16
N PHE A 84 1.75 -5.67 -4.39
CA PHE A 84 0.70 -6.34 -5.15
C PHE A 84 1.06 -7.79 -5.47
N LEU A 85 2.35 -8.11 -5.68
CA LEU A 85 2.82 -9.49 -5.80
C LEU A 85 2.56 -10.28 -4.51
N VAL A 86 3.01 -9.76 -3.37
CA VAL A 86 2.85 -10.42 -2.07
C VAL A 86 1.37 -10.57 -1.71
N ALA A 87 0.57 -9.54 -1.92
CA ALA A 87 -0.87 -9.55 -1.71
C ALA A 87 -1.58 -10.54 -2.64
N ALA A 88 -1.16 -10.65 -3.90
CA ALA A 88 -1.67 -11.66 -4.83
C ALA A 88 -1.34 -13.08 -4.35
N VAL A 89 -0.10 -13.35 -3.90
CA VAL A 89 0.29 -14.65 -3.35
C VAL A 89 -0.53 -15.02 -2.10
N HIS A 90 -0.72 -14.08 -1.17
CA HIS A 90 -1.57 -14.31 -0.01
C HIS A 90 -3.03 -14.59 -0.40
N THR A 91 -3.55 -13.88 -1.41
CA THR A 91 -4.92 -14.07 -1.91
C THR A 91 -5.07 -15.40 -2.63
N LEU A 92 -4.10 -15.80 -3.45
CA LEU A 92 -4.10 -17.08 -4.16
C LEU A 92 -4.05 -18.26 -3.20
N THR A 93 -3.15 -18.20 -2.22
CA THR A 93 -3.04 -19.27 -1.20
C THR A 93 -4.32 -19.39 -0.38
N TYR A 94 -4.95 -18.27 -0.05
CA TYR A 94 -6.29 -18.27 0.54
C TYR A 94 -7.35 -18.88 -0.37
N ALA A 95 -7.39 -18.49 -1.65
CA ALA A 95 -8.36 -19.02 -2.62
C ALA A 95 -8.22 -20.54 -2.82
N LEU A 96 -7.00 -21.07 -2.78
CA LEU A 96 -6.69 -22.50 -2.94
C LEU A 96 -6.94 -23.32 -1.67
N GLN A 97 -6.61 -22.79 -0.50
CA GLN A 97 -6.48 -23.58 0.73
C GLN A 97 -7.44 -23.14 1.85
N GLY A 98 -8.16 -22.03 1.66
CA GLY A 98 -9.00 -21.41 2.70
C GLY A 98 -8.22 -20.73 3.82
N ARG A 99 -6.88 -20.66 3.72
CA ARG A 99 -5.98 -19.98 4.65
C ARG A 99 -4.84 -19.27 3.88
N PRO A 100 -4.61 -17.96 4.07
CA PRO A 100 -3.52 -17.25 3.40
C PRO A 100 -2.15 -17.69 3.92
N LEU A 101 -1.12 -17.57 3.08
CA LEU A 101 0.28 -17.79 3.47
C LEU A 101 0.71 -16.90 4.64
N LEU A 102 0.19 -15.66 4.70
CA LEU A 102 0.50 -14.68 5.74
C LEU A 102 0.22 -15.18 7.16
N ASP A 103 -0.78 -16.04 7.34
CA ASP A 103 -1.13 -16.61 8.65
C ASP A 103 -0.04 -17.53 9.21
N ARG A 104 0.83 -18.07 8.34
CA ARG A 104 1.95 -18.94 8.72
C ARG A 104 3.20 -18.17 9.09
N PHE A 105 3.25 -16.88 8.79
CA PHE A 105 4.44 -16.07 9.06
C PHE A 105 4.56 -15.74 10.55
N PRO A 106 5.79 -15.56 11.06
CA PRO A 106 5.99 -15.04 12.39
C PRO A 106 5.37 -13.64 12.51
N ARG A 107 4.96 -13.29 13.74
CA ARG A 107 4.20 -12.07 14.02
C ARG A 107 4.85 -10.78 13.51
N ALA A 108 6.18 -10.72 13.52
CA ALA A 108 6.92 -9.59 12.98
C ALA A 108 6.67 -9.38 11.48
N LEU A 109 6.69 -10.45 10.68
CA LEU A 109 6.42 -10.36 9.24
C LEU A 109 4.95 -10.05 8.94
N GLN A 110 4.03 -10.50 9.79
CA GLN A 110 2.61 -10.11 9.70
C GLN A 110 2.43 -8.61 9.95
N ALA A 111 3.05 -8.08 11.01
CA ALA A 111 3.03 -6.65 11.30
C ALA A 111 3.69 -5.83 10.18
N LEU A 112 4.82 -6.30 9.64
CA LEU A 112 5.48 -5.67 8.49
C LEU A 112 4.60 -5.69 7.24
N HIS A 113 3.84 -6.76 6.97
CA HIS A 113 2.87 -6.76 5.88
C HIS A 113 1.77 -5.70 6.09
N SER A 114 1.31 -5.52 7.34
CA SER A 114 0.35 -4.46 7.67
C SER A 114 0.91 -3.05 7.46
N LEU A 115 2.18 -2.84 7.83
CA LEU A 115 2.87 -1.59 7.59
C LEU A 115 3.11 -1.37 6.09
N PHE A 116 3.46 -2.42 5.36
CA PHE A 116 3.65 -2.37 3.92
C PHE A 116 2.36 -1.98 3.20
N TYR A 117 1.22 -2.59 3.56
CA TYR A 117 -0.11 -2.13 3.12
C TYR A 117 -0.31 -0.64 3.38
N THR A 118 0.06 -0.16 4.56
CA THR A 118 -0.08 1.25 4.92
C THR A 118 0.77 2.15 4.01
N THR A 119 2.00 1.77 3.70
CA THR A 119 2.81 2.54 2.74
C THR A 119 2.15 2.63 1.36
N ILE A 120 1.46 1.58 0.91
CA ILE A 120 0.80 1.53 -0.41
C ILE A 120 -0.46 2.37 -0.45
N VAL A 121 -1.23 2.45 0.63
CA VAL A 121 -2.42 3.31 0.64
C VAL A 121 -2.11 4.77 0.98
N ILE A 122 -0.85 5.11 1.36
CA ILE A 122 -0.46 6.48 1.75
C ILE A 122 0.52 7.13 0.75
N TYR A 123 1.70 6.55 0.54
CA TYR A 123 2.76 7.20 -0.24
C TYR A 123 2.40 7.48 -1.70
N PRO A 124 1.59 6.68 -2.40
CA PRO A 124 1.25 6.98 -3.78
C PRO A 124 0.55 8.32 -3.95
N PHE A 125 -0.34 8.70 -3.03
CA PHE A 125 -0.97 10.03 -3.06
C PHE A 125 0.02 11.15 -2.81
N LEU A 126 0.96 10.94 -1.87
CA LEU A 126 2.03 11.91 -1.61
C LEU A 126 2.89 12.10 -2.86
N VAL A 127 3.29 11.00 -3.50
CA VAL A 127 4.07 11.00 -4.75
C VAL A 127 3.31 11.69 -5.87
N THR A 128 2.03 11.38 -6.07
CA THR A 128 1.21 12.02 -7.10
C THR A 128 1.14 13.53 -6.86
N ILE A 129 0.82 13.96 -5.65
CA ILE A 129 0.73 15.39 -5.33
C ILE A 129 2.08 16.08 -5.54
N VAL A 130 3.17 15.55 -4.97
CA VAL A 130 4.51 16.15 -5.10
C VAL A 130 4.94 16.17 -6.57
N PHE A 131 4.73 15.08 -7.31
CA PHE A 131 5.10 15.05 -8.72
C PHE A 131 4.33 16.10 -9.53
N TRP A 132 3.00 16.09 -9.48
CA TRP A 132 2.19 16.94 -10.37
C TRP A 132 2.11 18.40 -9.92
N VAL A 133 2.30 18.70 -8.63
CA VAL A 133 2.21 20.07 -8.10
C VAL A 133 3.58 20.72 -7.94
N VAL A 134 4.62 19.95 -7.61
CA VAL A 134 5.94 20.50 -7.25
C VAL A 134 7.02 20.20 -8.30
N LEU A 135 7.05 18.99 -8.87
CA LEU A 135 8.14 18.56 -9.75
C LEU A 135 7.84 18.76 -11.23
N PHE A 136 6.60 18.57 -11.65
CA PHE A 136 6.19 18.73 -13.03
C PHE A 136 6.11 20.21 -13.40
N SER A 137 6.79 20.58 -14.49
CA SER A 137 6.79 21.93 -15.02
C SER A 137 6.65 21.92 -16.53
N GLY A 138 5.83 22.82 -17.07
CA GLY A 138 5.67 23.02 -18.52
C GLY A 138 4.45 22.32 -19.12
N ASP A 139 4.42 22.28 -20.46
CA ASP A 139 3.36 21.63 -21.23
C ASP A 139 3.50 20.10 -21.25
N TRP A 140 2.53 19.43 -21.88
CA TRP A 140 2.54 17.97 -22.03
C TRP A 140 3.85 17.44 -22.63
N PHE A 141 4.23 16.23 -22.23
CA PHE A 141 5.50 15.63 -22.63
C PHE A 141 5.60 15.48 -24.16
N PRO A 142 6.70 15.95 -24.78
CA PRO A 142 6.88 15.87 -26.23
C PRO A 142 7.13 14.42 -26.70
N LEU A 143 7.73 13.59 -25.83
CA LEU A 143 7.98 12.18 -26.11
C LEU A 143 6.89 11.30 -25.48
N GLN A 144 6.25 10.46 -26.29
CA GLN A 144 5.21 9.53 -25.84
C GLN A 144 5.70 8.60 -24.72
N TYR A 145 6.94 8.12 -24.81
CA TYR A 145 7.56 7.32 -23.75
C TYR A 145 7.59 8.06 -22.42
N THR A 146 8.01 9.33 -22.40
CA THR A 146 8.06 10.15 -21.19
C THR A 146 6.66 10.39 -20.62
N ALA A 147 5.67 10.63 -21.48
CA ALA A 147 4.27 10.73 -21.07
C ALA A 147 3.78 9.45 -20.38
N TRP A 148 3.94 8.32 -21.08
CA TRP A 148 3.53 7.01 -20.58
C TRP A 148 4.21 6.67 -19.25
N LYS A 149 5.53 6.82 -19.16
CA LYS A 149 6.31 6.53 -17.95
C LYS A 149 5.81 7.33 -16.74
N ASN A 150 5.65 8.65 -16.90
CA ASN A 150 5.21 9.52 -15.80
C ASN A 150 3.76 9.27 -15.41
N VAL A 151 2.85 9.03 -16.38
CA VAL A 151 1.47 8.64 -16.08
C VAL A 151 1.44 7.32 -15.32
N SER A 152 2.21 6.32 -15.74
CA SER A 152 2.29 5.04 -15.05
C SER A 152 2.83 5.18 -13.63
N GLN A 153 3.95 5.86 -13.44
CA GLN A 153 4.65 5.91 -12.15
C GLN A 153 4.05 6.93 -11.17
N HIS A 154 3.40 7.99 -11.66
CA HIS A 154 2.99 9.14 -10.84
C HIS A 154 1.48 9.46 -10.89
N ALA A 155 0.70 8.82 -11.76
CA ALA A 155 -0.76 8.88 -11.71
C ALA A 155 -1.40 7.52 -11.38
N LEU A 156 -1.00 6.44 -12.08
CA LEU A 156 -1.57 5.11 -11.83
C LEU A 156 -1.19 4.55 -10.46
N ASN A 157 -0.08 5.00 -9.87
CA ASN A 157 0.27 4.68 -8.48
C ASN A 157 -0.88 4.98 -7.50
N SER A 158 -1.52 6.15 -7.61
CA SER A 158 -2.69 6.53 -6.82
C SER A 158 -3.92 5.71 -7.19
N ALA A 159 -4.12 5.38 -8.47
CA ALA A 159 -5.21 4.48 -8.87
C ALA A 159 -5.07 3.08 -8.23
N PHE A 160 -3.85 2.54 -8.14
CA PHE A 160 -3.57 1.28 -7.46
C PHE A 160 -3.76 1.39 -5.95
N ALA A 161 -3.40 2.52 -5.33
CA ALA A 161 -3.72 2.77 -3.93
C ALA A 161 -5.25 2.82 -3.69
N LEU A 162 -6.01 3.49 -4.57
CA LEU A 162 -7.47 3.55 -4.51
C LEU A 162 -8.10 2.16 -4.62
N PHE A 163 -7.54 1.26 -5.45
CA PHE A 163 -7.98 -0.13 -5.50
C PHE A 163 -7.89 -0.80 -4.11
N GLU A 164 -6.76 -0.69 -3.42
CA GLU A 164 -6.56 -1.26 -2.07
C GLU A 164 -7.36 -0.55 -0.97
N ILE A 165 -7.75 0.70 -1.19
CA ILE A 165 -8.65 1.45 -0.31
C ILE A 165 -10.09 0.98 -0.48
N PHE A 166 -10.57 0.82 -1.71
CA PHE A 166 -12.00 0.62 -1.96
C PHE A 166 -12.43 -0.84 -2.13
N ILE A 167 -11.58 -1.73 -2.65
CA ILE A 167 -12.01 -3.09 -3.02
C ILE A 167 -11.83 -4.10 -1.88
N PRO A 168 -10.65 -4.26 -1.27
CA PRO A 168 -10.45 -5.22 -0.19
C PRO A 168 -11.18 -4.86 1.10
N ARG A 169 -11.27 -5.82 2.02
CA ARG A 169 -11.86 -5.63 3.35
C ARG A 169 -10.87 -5.14 4.40
N THR A 170 -9.62 -4.84 4.03
CA THR A 170 -8.53 -4.45 4.94
C THR A 170 -8.96 -3.39 5.94
N ASN A 171 -8.59 -3.52 7.21
CA ASN A 171 -8.94 -2.54 8.23
C ASN A 171 -8.21 -1.19 8.02
N PRO A 172 -8.73 -0.09 8.60
CA PRO A 172 -7.99 1.16 8.65
C PRO A 172 -6.58 0.95 9.20
N PRO A 173 -5.56 1.66 8.68
CA PRO A 173 -4.20 1.58 9.19
C PRO A 173 -4.13 1.80 10.71
N LEU A 174 -3.20 1.10 11.37
CA LEU A 174 -2.96 1.32 12.80
C LEU A 174 -2.36 2.72 12.99
N TRP A 175 -2.77 3.42 14.06
CA TRP A 175 -2.26 4.76 14.37
C TRP A 175 -0.74 4.81 14.52
N ILE A 176 -0.12 3.75 15.06
CA ILE A 176 1.34 3.66 15.17
C ILE A 176 2.05 3.63 13.81
N HIS A 177 1.36 3.21 12.73
CA HIS A 177 1.95 3.26 11.39
C HIS A 177 2.21 4.69 10.95
N MET A 178 1.48 5.69 11.47
CA MET A 178 1.76 7.11 11.20
C MET A 178 3.18 7.48 11.63
N LEU A 179 3.66 7.00 12.78
CA LEU A 179 5.05 7.19 13.20
C LEU A 179 6.02 6.52 12.20
N TRP A 180 5.75 5.26 11.84
CA TRP A 180 6.63 4.50 10.96
C TRP A 180 6.71 5.06 9.54
N ILE A 181 5.61 5.56 8.97
CA ILE A 181 5.65 6.19 7.65
C ILE A 181 6.47 7.49 7.66
N ILE A 182 6.48 8.24 8.76
CA ILE A 182 7.31 9.44 8.90
C ILE A 182 8.78 9.02 9.05
N LEU A 183 9.08 7.99 9.85
CA LEU A 183 10.44 7.48 9.99
C LEU A 183 11.01 6.91 8.69
N ILE A 184 10.21 6.19 7.90
CA ILE A 184 10.63 5.69 6.58
C ILE A 184 10.91 6.86 5.63
N LEU A 185 10.07 7.90 5.64
CA LEU A 185 10.27 9.09 4.80
C LEU A 185 11.50 9.90 5.22
N ALA A 186 11.75 10.01 6.53
CA ALA A 186 12.99 10.60 7.06
C ALA A 186 14.22 9.76 6.68
N GLY A 187 14.10 8.43 6.71
CA GLY A 187 15.14 7.52 6.23
C GLY A 187 15.43 7.71 4.74
N TYR A 188 14.40 7.91 3.92
CA TYR A 188 14.57 8.29 2.51
C TYR A 188 15.27 9.64 2.37
N LEU A 189 14.90 10.65 3.17
CA LEU A 189 15.54 11.95 3.11
C LEU A 189 17.05 11.85 3.41
N ALA A 190 17.43 11.05 4.41
CA ALA A 190 18.83 10.75 4.68
C ALA A 190 19.52 10.10 3.47
N LEU A 191 18.86 9.13 2.82
CA LEU A 191 19.36 8.50 1.60
C LEU A 191 19.53 9.52 0.45
N ALA A 192 18.62 10.48 0.29
CA ALA A 192 18.72 11.51 -0.74
C ALA A 192 19.96 12.40 -0.55
N PHE A 193 20.32 12.74 0.68
CA PHE A 193 21.57 13.46 0.97
C PHE A 193 22.81 12.58 0.79
N VAL A 194 22.72 11.27 1.04
CA VAL A 194 23.78 10.32 0.67
C VAL A 194 23.97 10.30 -0.85
N THR A 195 22.90 10.27 -1.64
CA THR A 195 22.97 10.37 -3.11
C THR A 195 23.66 11.65 -3.55
N TYR A 196 23.40 12.79 -2.90
CA TYR A 196 24.08 14.03 -3.23
C TYR A 196 25.60 13.93 -3.02
N VAL A 197 26.04 13.38 -1.89
CA VAL A 197 27.47 13.23 -1.59
C VAL A 197 28.14 12.18 -2.48
N ASP A 198 27.45 11.07 -2.80
CA ASP A 198 27.98 9.96 -3.60
C ASP A 198 27.97 10.24 -5.11
N GLN A 199 26.89 10.85 -5.62
CA GLN A 199 26.62 10.98 -7.05
C GLN A 199 26.63 12.43 -7.55
N GLY A 200 26.78 13.40 -6.65
CA GLY A 200 26.96 14.81 -6.99
C GLY A 200 25.70 15.53 -7.46
N PHE A 201 24.49 15.02 -7.14
CA PHE A 201 23.23 15.68 -7.50
C PHE A 201 22.16 15.51 -6.43
N TYR A 202 21.29 16.52 -6.29
CA TYR A 202 20.08 16.40 -5.46
C TYR A 202 18.99 15.66 -6.22
N THR A 203 18.34 14.70 -5.56
CA THR A 203 17.24 13.93 -6.15
C THR A 203 16.02 14.81 -6.48
N TYR A 204 15.85 15.91 -5.76
CA TYR A 204 14.83 16.92 -6.04
C TYR A 204 15.41 18.31 -5.88
N SER A 205 15.07 19.22 -6.79
CA SER A 205 15.45 20.63 -6.75
C SER A 205 15.11 21.29 -5.41
N PHE A 206 13.98 20.93 -4.81
CA PHE A 206 13.55 21.49 -3.53
C PHE A 206 14.44 21.12 -2.32
N LEU A 207 15.37 20.17 -2.49
CA LEU A 207 16.40 19.84 -1.50
C LEU A 207 17.67 20.67 -1.65
N ASP A 208 17.86 21.31 -2.81
CA ASP A 208 19.00 22.18 -3.07
C ASP A 208 18.73 23.57 -2.49
N TYR A 209 19.46 23.92 -1.42
CA TYR A 209 19.31 25.22 -0.77
C TYR A 209 19.76 26.38 -1.65
N GLU A 210 20.56 26.14 -2.68
CA GLU A 210 20.98 27.17 -3.63
C GLU A 210 19.85 27.47 -4.63
N GLU A 211 19.04 26.47 -4.97
CA GLU A 211 17.90 26.63 -5.88
C GLU A 211 16.66 27.22 -5.20
N VAL A 212 16.37 26.85 -3.94
CA VAL A 212 15.14 27.29 -3.26
C VAL A 212 15.28 28.51 -2.35
N GLY A 213 16.40 29.22 -2.40
CA GLY A 213 16.59 30.47 -1.64
C GLY A 213 16.97 30.25 -0.16
N GLY A 214 17.64 29.14 0.13
CA GLY A 214 18.33 28.89 1.40
C GLY A 214 17.82 27.70 2.20
N ARG A 215 18.58 27.33 3.23
CA ARG A 215 18.33 26.14 4.06
C ARG A 215 16.99 26.19 4.80
N GLY A 216 16.48 27.38 5.10
CA GLY A 216 15.17 27.56 5.72
C GLY A 216 14.03 27.08 4.81
N MET A 217 14.15 27.30 3.49
CA MET A 217 13.17 26.84 2.51
C MET A 217 13.23 25.33 2.32
N VAL A 218 14.42 24.73 2.30
CA VAL A 218 14.57 23.26 2.32
C VAL A 218 13.87 22.66 3.54
N ALA A 219 14.08 23.24 4.73
CA ALA A 219 13.39 22.80 5.94
C ALA A 219 11.86 22.93 5.80
N ALA A 220 11.36 24.03 5.22
CA ALA A 220 9.93 24.21 4.96
C ALA A 220 9.36 23.13 4.02
N TYR A 221 10.07 22.76 2.94
CA TYR A 221 9.68 21.64 2.08
C TYR A 221 9.64 20.31 2.83
N VAL A 222 10.67 20.01 3.63
CA VAL A 222 10.75 18.76 4.41
C VAL A 222 9.58 18.66 5.40
N PHE A 223 9.32 19.70 6.18
CA PHE A 223 8.19 19.71 7.12
C PHE A 223 6.83 19.76 6.41
N GLY A 224 6.74 20.45 5.27
CA GLY A 224 5.53 20.48 4.44
C GLY A 224 5.16 19.10 3.90
N VAL A 225 6.14 18.34 3.39
CA VAL A 225 5.97 16.96 2.93
C VAL A 225 5.56 16.05 4.10
N ALA A 226 6.18 16.20 5.28
CA ALA A 226 5.79 15.43 6.47
C ALA A 226 4.35 15.74 6.91
N ALA A 227 3.96 17.01 6.95
CA ALA A 227 2.60 17.43 7.25
C ALA A 227 1.59 16.91 6.22
N GLY A 228 1.93 16.97 4.93
CA GLY A 228 1.14 16.37 3.85
C GLY A 228 0.92 14.87 4.04
N GLY A 229 1.98 14.14 4.43
CA GLY A 229 1.90 12.72 4.78
C GLY A 229 0.92 12.42 5.92
N ILE A 230 0.88 13.26 6.96
CA ILE A 230 -0.07 13.14 8.08
C ILE A 230 -1.51 13.38 7.59
N VAL A 231 -1.73 14.43 6.80
CA VAL A 231 -3.06 14.74 6.25
C VAL A 231 -3.57 13.58 5.39
N ILE A 232 -2.74 13.06 4.49
CA ILE A 232 -3.08 11.90 3.65
C ILE A 232 -3.39 10.67 4.52
N PHE A 233 -2.61 10.42 5.57
CA PHE A 233 -2.89 9.34 6.52
C PHE A 233 -4.28 9.44 7.13
N LEU A 234 -4.67 10.64 7.61
CA LEU A 234 -5.99 10.86 8.21
C LEU A 234 -7.11 10.67 7.20
N VAL A 235 -6.95 11.18 5.97
CA VAL A 235 -7.93 11.04 4.89
C VAL A 235 -8.11 9.56 4.53
N VAL A 236 -7.03 8.83 4.29
CA VAL A 236 -7.08 7.41 3.90
C VAL A 236 -7.64 6.56 5.04
N TRP A 237 -7.24 6.84 6.28
CA TRP A 237 -7.81 6.18 7.46
C TRP A 237 -9.33 6.36 7.48
N PHE A 238 -9.81 7.58 7.29
CA PHE A 238 -11.24 7.89 7.25
C PHE A 238 -11.95 7.21 6.09
N LEU A 239 -11.37 7.21 4.88
CA LEU A 239 -11.94 6.55 3.70
C LEU A 239 -12.10 5.03 3.92
N ILE A 240 -11.09 4.37 4.48
CA ILE A 240 -11.16 2.93 4.76
C ILE A 240 -12.17 2.63 5.87
N TRP A 241 -12.22 3.48 6.90
CA TRP A 241 -13.23 3.38 7.96
C TRP A 241 -14.64 3.55 7.40
N LEU A 242 -14.86 4.56 6.55
CA LEU A 242 -16.13 4.87 5.93
C LEU A 242 -16.56 3.72 5.02
N ARG A 243 -15.68 3.23 4.14
CA ARG A 243 -15.94 2.05 3.32
C ARG A 243 -16.41 0.88 4.19
N LYS A 244 -15.65 0.53 5.24
CA LYS A 244 -16.01 -0.57 6.15
C LYS A 244 -17.38 -0.35 6.81
N TRP A 245 -17.66 0.87 7.28
CA TRP A 245 -18.94 1.20 7.90
C TRP A 245 -20.10 1.04 6.92
N ILE A 246 -19.97 1.57 5.70
CA ILE A 246 -20.98 1.42 4.64
C ILE A 246 -21.16 -0.06 4.30
N THR A 247 -20.07 -0.75 3.94
CA THR A 247 -20.17 -2.11 3.37
C THR A 247 -20.60 -3.12 4.42
N GLU A 248 -20.01 -3.12 5.61
CA GLU A 248 -20.27 -4.16 6.63
C GLU A 248 -21.46 -3.81 7.52
N ARG A 249 -21.55 -2.56 8.02
CA ARG A 249 -22.61 -2.20 8.96
C ARG A 249 -23.92 -1.76 8.31
N LYS A 250 -23.86 -1.08 7.16
CA LYS A 250 -25.07 -0.59 6.49
C LYS A 250 -25.61 -1.54 5.44
N LEU A 251 -24.73 -2.20 4.68
CA LEU A 251 -25.14 -3.09 3.59
C LEU A 251 -25.05 -4.59 3.92
N GLY A 252 -24.47 -4.98 5.06
CA GLY A 252 -24.30 -6.39 5.44
C GLY A 252 -23.37 -7.19 4.51
N LEU A 253 -22.48 -6.49 3.79
CA LEU A 253 -21.52 -7.09 2.86
C LEU A 253 -20.22 -7.44 3.59
N ASP A 254 -20.29 -8.44 4.47
CA ASP A 254 -19.18 -8.92 5.30
C ASP A 254 -18.10 -9.67 4.52
N GLY A 255 -18.19 -9.74 3.19
CA GLY A 255 -17.15 -10.24 2.29
C GLY A 255 -17.53 -11.46 1.48
N LYS A 256 -16.88 -11.58 0.32
CA LYS A 256 -16.89 -12.76 -0.52
C LYS A 256 -15.69 -13.62 -0.14
N PHE A 257 -15.96 -14.83 0.32
CA PHE A 257 -14.94 -15.78 0.76
C PHE A 257 -14.68 -16.84 -0.31
N ALA A 258 -13.56 -17.53 -0.21
CA ALA A 258 -13.32 -18.71 -1.04
C ALA A 258 -14.35 -19.75 -0.57
N GLY A 259 -15.16 -20.28 -1.50
CA GLY A 259 -16.16 -21.28 -1.17
C GLY A 259 -15.49 -22.37 -0.33
N ARG A 260 -16.01 -22.63 0.88
CA ARG A 260 -15.65 -23.85 1.61
C ARG A 260 -15.79 -24.96 0.56
N ARG A 261 -14.72 -25.73 0.28
CA ARG A 261 -14.95 -27.10 -0.17
C ARG A 261 -15.94 -27.65 0.85
N THR A 262 -17.18 -27.84 0.42
CA THR A 262 -18.17 -28.57 1.17
C THR A 262 -17.49 -29.89 1.46
N ARG A 263 -16.95 -30.06 2.67
CA ARG A 263 -16.71 -31.40 3.18
C ARG A 263 -18.11 -31.97 3.29
N GLN A 264 -18.51 -32.67 2.24
CA GLN A 264 -19.48 -33.73 2.27
C GLN A 264 -19.12 -34.58 3.51
N GLY A 265 -19.84 -34.39 4.61
CA GLY A 265 -19.39 -34.85 5.92
C GLY A 265 -20.16 -34.29 7.12
N ASP A 266 -20.96 -33.24 6.96
CA ASP A 266 -21.99 -32.88 7.95
C ASP A 266 -23.31 -33.55 7.54
N ILE A 267 -23.30 -34.88 7.45
CA ILE A 267 -24.50 -35.71 7.47
C ILE A 267 -24.68 -36.15 8.93
N GLU A 268 -25.83 -35.80 9.49
CA GLU A 268 -26.39 -36.26 10.76
C GLU A 268 -25.68 -35.83 12.05
N MET A 269 -26.25 -34.83 12.72
CA MET A 269 -26.56 -34.89 14.16
C MET A 269 -27.81 -34.02 14.41
N ASP A 270 -28.97 -34.56 14.08
CA ASP A 270 -30.19 -34.27 14.83
C ASP A 270 -30.42 -35.54 15.65
N PRO A 271 -30.43 -35.44 16.99
CA PRO A 271 -31.73 -35.68 17.58
C PRO A 271 -32.04 -34.83 18.82
N VAL A 272 -33.35 -34.69 19.03
CA VAL A 272 -34.06 -34.44 20.29
C VAL A 272 -34.35 -32.97 20.60
N ARG A 273 -35.53 -32.55 20.11
CA ARG A 273 -36.45 -31.66 20.81
C ARG A 273 -36.45 -31.94 22.31
N SER A 274 -35.91 -31.02 23.11
CA SER A 274 -36.31 -30.88 24.51
C SER A 274 -37.12 -29.60 24.65
N ASN A 275 -38.43 -29.78 24.85
CA ASN A 275 -39.32 -28.73 25.32
C ASN A 275 -38.88 -28.31 26.72
N GLN A 276 -38.35 -27.10 26.87
CA GLN A 276 -38.37 -26.39 28.15
C GLN A 276 -38.88 -24.95 27.92
N PRO A 277 -39.89 -24.49 28.67
CA PRO A 277 -40.36 -23.12 28.57
C PRO A 277 -39.36 -22.16 29.20
N TYR A 278 -39.06 -21.09 28.46
CA TYR A 278 -38.21 -19.98 28.87
C TYR A 278 -38.80 -19.28 30.11
N LYS A 279 -38.06 -19.28 31.22
CA LYS A 279 -38.28 -18.37 32.37
C LYS A 279 -37.17 -17.33 32.36
N GLY A 280 -37.49 -16.09 32.02
CA GLY A 280 -36.57 -14.96 32.18
C GLY A 280 -36.48 -14.53 33.65
N PRO A 281 -35.39 -13.86 34.08
CA PRO A 281 -35.40 -13.02 35.26
C PRO A 281 -35.64 -11.55 34.90
N ALA A 282 -36.42 -10.92 35.77
CA ALA A 282 -36.64 -9.49 35.87
C ALA A 282 -35.38 -8.74 36.33
N PHE A 283 -35.40 -7.43 36.06
CA PHE A 283 -34.46 -6.35 36.39
C PHE A 283 -33.35 -6.09 35.35
#